data_AF-A0A847M8J9-F1
#
_entry.id   AF-A0A847M8J9-F1
#
_cell.length_a   1.000
_cell.length_b   1.000
_cell.length_c   1.000
_cell.angle_alpha   90.00
_cell.angle_beta   90.00
_cell.angle_gamma   90.00
#
_symmetry.space_group_name_H-M   'P 1'
#
loop_
_entity.id
_entity.type
_entity.pdbx_description
1 polymer ?
#
loop_
_entity_poly.entity_id
_entity_poly.type
_entity_poly.pdbx_seq_one_letter_code
_entity_poly.pdbx_strand_id
1 'polypeptide(L)'
;MAYKASIEDLCAFAEDPSSVSALDAVRSIRPVIEGLLRFKYSPELKRKQQVGQMIKAIEECENDSRLSRLRKHVKELYDVTKYSSKYIHADEPHSQGVPLDDEASSYIERALALLKLI
;
A
#
# COMPACT_ATOMS: atom_id res chain seq x y z
N MET A 1 -16.65 -7.06 8.20
CA MET A 1 -16.94 -5.79 7.51
C MET A 1 -15.95 -5.67 6.36
N ALA A 2 -16.43 -5.64 5.12
CA ALA A 2 -15.57 -5.52 3.95
C ALA A 2 -15.09 -4.07 3.83
N TYR A 3 -13.79 -3.83 3.96
CA TYR A 3 -13.21 -2.54 3.63
C TYR A 3 -13.41 -2.30 2.13
N LYS A 4 -14.29 -1.36 1.78
CA LYS A 4 -14.42 -0.82 0.43
C LYS A 4 -13.26 0.16 0.20
N ALA A 5 -12.04 -0.37 0.25
CA ALA A 5 -10.80 0.38 0.10
C ALA A 5 -10.32 0.26 -1.34
N SER A 6 -10.21 1.38 -2.04
CA SER A 6 -10.03 1.40 -3.49
C SER A 6 -8.92 2.36 -3.92
N ILE A 7 -8.45 2.18 -5.15
CA ILE A 7 -7.54 3.15 -5.79
C ILE A 7 -8.24 4.50 -5.98
N GLU A 8 -9.58 4.51 -6.06
CA GLU A 8 -10.40 5.72 -6.21
C GLU A 8 -10.26 6.60 -4.97
N ASP A 9 -10.24 6.02 -3.77
CA ASP A 9 -10.09 6.77 -2.51
C ASP A 9 -8.71 7.46 -2.43
N LEU A 10 -7.65 6.79 -2.91
CA LEU A 10 -6.30 7.37 -2.98
C LEU A 10 -6.24 8.54 -3.97
N CYS A 11 -6.79 8.34 -5.18
CA CYS A 11 -6.80 9.38 -6.22
C CYS A 11 -7.66 10.58 -5.79
N ALA A 12 -8.87 10.33 -5.29
CA ALA A 12 -9.78 11.36 -4.85
C ALA A 12 -9.13 12.23 -3.75
N PHE A 13 -8.53 11.61 -2.74
CA PHE A 13 -7.83 12.34 -1.69
C PHE A 13 -6.64 13.17 -2.20
N ALA A 14 -5.87 12.64 -3.16
CA ALA A 14 -4.74 13.36 -3.73
C ALA A 14 -5.16 14.54 -4.62
N GLU A 15 -6.34 14.47 -5.24
CA GLU A 15 -6.92 15.57 -6.02
C GLU A 15 -7.57 16.62 -5.11
N ASP A 16 -8.33 16.17 -4.11
CA ASP A 16 -9.02 17.01 -3.13
C ASP A 16 -9.04 16.30 -1.76
N PRO A 17 -8.18 16.70 -0.80
CA PRO A 17 -8.14 16.10 0.53
C PRO A 17 -9.45 16.19 1.33
N SER A 18 -10.44 16.98 0.87
CA SER A 18 -11.76 17.07 1.48
C SER A 18 -12.77 16.06 0.92
N SER A 19 -12.48 15.41 -0.21
CA SER A 19 -13.41 14.50 -0.89
C SER A 19 -13.54 13.14 -0.20
N VAL A 20 -12.51 12.72 0.52
CA VAL A 20 -12.44 11.43 1.22
C VAL A 20 -11.73 11.65 2.56
N SER A 21 -12.10 10.86 3.57
CA SER A 21 -11.36 10.85 4.82
C SER A 21 -9.91 10.44 4.58
N ALA A 22 -8.96 11.23 5.07
CA ALA A 22 -7.54 10.88 5.03
C ALA A 22 -7.27 9.49 5.64
N LEU A 23 -8.07 9.06 6.63
CA LEU A 23 -7.94 7.74 7.23
C LEU A 23 -8.34 6.63 6.27
N ASP A 24 -9.40 6.84 5.49
CA ASP A 24 -9.86 5.87 4.49
C ASP A 24 -8.89 5.81 3.31
N ALA A 25 -8.30 6.94 2.92
CA ALA A 25 -7.23 6.98 1.94
C ALA A 25 -6.00 6.20 2.43
N VAL A 26 -5.50 6.47 3.64
CA VAL A 26 -4.33 5.73 4.20
C VAL A 26 -4.61 4.24 4.32
N ARG A 27 -5.82 3.84 4.75
CA ARG A 27 -6.22 2.43 4.83
C ARG A 27 -6.29 1.74 3.46
N SER A 28 -6.42 2.51 2.38
CA SER A 28 -6.44 2.01 1.01
C SER A 28 -5.06 1.72 0.42
N ILE A 29 -3.99 2.29 0.98
CA ILE A 29 -2.61 2.11 0.48
C ILE A 29 -2.24 0.62 0.34
N ARG A 30 -2.33 -0.15 1.42
CA ARG A 30 -1.97 -1.59 1.42
C ARG A 30 -2.82 -2.44 0.48
N PRO A 31 -4.16 -2.44 0.56
CA PRO A 31 -4.97 -3.28 -0.31
C PRO A 31 -4.77 -2.96 -1.80
N VAL A 32 -4.57 -1.69 -2.16
CA VAL A 32 -4.30 -1.29 -3.55
C VAL A 32 -2.93 -1.76 -4.02
N ILE A 33 -1.86 -1.53 -3.24
CA ILE A 33 -0.51 -2.02 -3.58
C ILE A 33 -0.50 -3.54 -3.71
N GLU A 34 -1.08 -4.27 -2.76
CA GLU A 34 -1.13 -5.73 -2.81
C GLU A 34 -1.95 -6.24 -4.00
N GLY A 35 -3.09 -5.60 -4.29
CA GLY A 35 -3.95 -5.94 -5.42
C GLY A 35 -3.21 -5.80 -6.74
N LEU A 36 -2.53 -4.67 -6.94
CA LEU A 36 -1.78 -4.41 -8.18
C LEU A 36 -0.56 -5.32 -8.33
N LEU A 37 0.19 -5.56 -7.25
CA LEU A 37 1.29 -6.53 -7.23
C LEU A 37 0.81 -7.93 -7.61
N ARG A 38 -0.28 -8.41 -7.00
CA ARG A 38 -0.85 -9.73 -7.33
C ARG A 38 -1.35 -9.81 -8.77
N PHE A 39 -1.97 -8.75 -9.27
CA PHE A 39 -2.46 -8.71 -10.64
C PHE A 39 -1.32 -8.79 -11.65
N LYS A 40 -0.26 -7.99 -11.45
CA LYS A 40 0.81 -7.85 -12.44
C LYS A 40 1.86 -8.97 -12.38
N TYR A 41 2.13 -9.51 -11.20
CA TYR A 41 3.16 -10.53 -10.95
C TYR A 41 2.56 -11.85 -10.48
N SER A 42 1.40 -12.22 -11.04
CA SER A 42 0.97 -13.61 -11.03
C SER A 42 1.80 -14.38 -12.07
N PRO A 43 2.33 -15.59 -11.79
CA PRO A 43 2.15 -16.46 -10.61
C PRO A 43 3.16 -16.27 -9.46
N GLU A 44 4.13 -15.37 -9.60
CA GLU A 44 5.23 -15.18 -8.66
C GLU A 44 4.75 -14.77 -7.24
N LEU A 45 3.66 -14.00 -7.17
CA LEU A 45 3.00 -13.60 -5.93
C LEU A 45 1.69 -14.36 -5.73
N LYS A 46 1.63 -15.16 -4.66
CA LYS A 46 0.50 -16.03 -4.31
C LYS A 46 -0.66 -15.23 -3.74
N ARG A 47 -1.89 -15.70 -3.99
CA ARG A 47 -3.15 -15.04 -3.56
C ARG A 47 -3.27 -14.79 -2.05
N LYS A 48 -2.62 -15.58 -1.21
CA LYS A 48 -2.68 -15.46 0.27
C LYS A 48 -1.50 -14.69 0.87
N GLN A 49 -0.54 -14.24 0.07
CA GLN A 49 0.59 -13.48 0.61
C GLN A 49 0.12 -12.10 1.08
N GLN A 50 0.55 -11.71 2.27
CA GLN A 50 0.43 -10.32 2.74
C GLN A 50 1.53 -9.45 2.12
N VAL A 51 1.34 -8.13 2.07
CA VAL A 51 2.32 -7.21 1.44
C VAL A 51 3.77 -7.41 1.92
N GLY A 52 3.99 -7.64 3.21
CA GLY A 52 5.35 -7.86 3.74
C GLY A 52 6.01 -9.11 3.15
N GLN A 53 5.24 -10.17 2.88
CA GLN A 53 5.73 -11.38 2.23
C GLN A 53 6.01 -11.12 0.73
N MET A 54 5.23 -10.26 0.07
CA MET A 54 5.50 -9.87 -1.32
C MET A 54 6.76 -9.02 -1.43
N ILE A 55 6.97 -8.07 -0.51
CA ILE A 55 8.18 -7.24 -0.46
C ILE A 55 9.41 -8.12 -0.26
N LYS A 56 9.35 -9.07 0.67
CA LYS A 56 10.42 -10.06 0.86
C LYS A 56 10.68 -10.88 -0.41
N ALA A 57 9.63 -11.33 -1.09
CA ALA A 57 9.78 -12.05 -2.36
C ALA A 57 10.43 -11.19 -3.45
N ILE A 58 10.15 -9.88 -3.50
CA ILE A 58 10.82 -8.96 -4.42
C ILE A 58 12.31 -8.82 -4.07
N GLU A 59 12.64 -8.68 -2.79
CA GLU A 59 14.01 -8.53 -2.31
C GLU A 59 14.86 -9.79 -2.61
N GLU A 60 14.29 -10.98 -2.40
CA GLU A 60 14.98 -12.27 -2.49
C GLU A 60 14.86 -12.97 -3.86
N CYS A 61 14.12 -12.41 -4.82
CA CYS A 61 13.93 -13.06 -6.12
C CYS A 61 15.24 -13.24 -6.90
N GLU A 62 15.25 -14.11 -7.91
CA GLU A 62 16.37 -14.24 -8.85
C GLU A 62 16.45 -13.04 -9.80
N ASN A 63 17.62 -12.78 -10.39
CA ASN A 63 17.84 -11.57 -11.23
C ASN A 63 17.02 -11.58 -12.54
N ASP A 64 16.72 -12.77 -13.06
CA ASP A 64 15.88 -13.01 -14.23
C ASP A 64 14.38 -13.00 -13.90
N SER A 65 14.00 -12.99 -12.62
CA SER A 65 12.61 -12.86 -12.20
C SER A 65 12.02 -11.52 -12.65
N ARG A 66 10.75 -11.52 -13.05
CA ARG A 66 10.00 -10.29 -13.34
C ARG A 66 9.92 -9.35 -12.14
N LEU A 67 10.06 -9.87 -10.92
CA LEU A 67 10.09 -9.10 -9.68
C LEU A 67 11.37 -8.27 -9.51
N SER A 68 12.48 -8.65 -10.16
CA SER A 68 13.79 -8.03 -9.95
C SER A 68 13.79 -6.52 -10.24
N ARG A 69 12.96 -6.09 -11.20
CA ARG A 69 12.77 -4.66 -11.54
C ARG A 69 12.24 -3.80 -10.39
N LEU A 70 11.56 -4.41 -9.41
CA LEU A 70 11.02 -3.73 -8.25
C LEU A 70 12.00 -3.64 -7.08
N ARG A 71 13.17 -4.31 -7.12
CA ARG A 71 14.14 -4.28 -6.01
C ARG A 71 14.57 -2.87 -5.64
N LYS A 72 14.76 -1.99 -6.62
CA LYS A 72 15.08 -0.56 -6.40
C LYS A 72 14.00 0.22 -5.64
N HIS A 73 12.80 -0.34 -5.50
CA HIS A 73 11.66 0.26 -4.81
C HIS A 73 11.30 -0.47 -3.50
N VAL A 74 12.06 -1.49 -3.08
CA VAL A 74 11.76 -2.28 -1.86
C VAL A 74 11.65 -1.42 -0.62
N LYS A 75 12.61 -0.51 -0.41
CA LYS A 75 12.58 0.42 0.73
C LYS A 75 11.30 1.26 0.72
N GLU A 76 10.93 1.78 -0.44
CA GLU A 76 9.78 2.66 -0.59
C GLU A 76 8.45 1.90 -0.41
N LEU A 77 8.34 0.68 -0.97
CA LEU A 77 7.23 -0.23 -0.73
C LEU A 77 7.09 -0.56 0.76
N TYR A 78 8.21 -0.82 1.45
CA TYR A 78 8.22 -1.08 2.88
C TYR A 78 7.73 0.14 3.67
N ASP A 79 8.32 1.32 3.44
CA ASP A 79 8.00 2.54 4.18
C ASP A 79 6.51 2.90 4.06
N VAL A 80 5.97 2.92 2.84
CA VAL A 80 4.58 3.28 2.56
C VAL A 80 3.59 2.27 3.15
N THR A 81 3.88 0.98 3.01
CA THR A 81 2.99 -0.06 3.55
C THR A 81 3.11 -0.16 5.07
N LYS A 82 4.30 0.09 5.64
CA LYS A 82 4.51 0.16 7.08
C LYS A 82 3.75 1.33 7.70
N TYR A 83 3.77 2.51 7.06
CA TYR A 83 2.99 3.65 7.51
C TYR A 83 1.50 3.32 7.60
N SER A 84 0.91 2.82 6.50
CA SER A 84 -0.51 2.46 6.47
C SER A 84 -0.90 1.37 7.48
N SER A 85 0.03 0.47 7.83
CA SER A 85 -0.24 -0.64 8.76
C SER A 85 -0.69 -0.18 10.16
N LYS A 86 -0.30 1.03 10.58
CA LYS A 86 -0.71 1.64 11.85
C LYS A 86 -2.23 1.85 11.96
N TYR A 87 -2.94 1.89 10.83
CA TYR A 87 -4.33 2.35 10.77
C TYR A 87 -5.35 1.27 10.38
N ILE A 88 -4.92 0.03 10.08
CA ILE A 88 -5.77 -1.00 9.43
C ILE A 88 -6.54 -1.89 10.42
N HIS A 89 -6.01 -2.14 11.61
CA HIS A 89 -6.59 -3.10 12.55
C HIS A 89 -7.60 -2.46 13.48
N ALA A 90 -8.90 -2.53 13.15
CA ALA A 90 -10.03 -1.99 13.95
C ALA A 90 -10.07 -2.42 15.43
N ASP A 91 -9.29 -3.46 15.78
CA ASP A 91 -9.26 -4.06 17.12
C ASP A 91 -8.05 -3.59 17.95
N GLU A 92 -7.11 -2.83 17.35
CA GLU A 92 -6.03 -2.21 18.12
C GLU A 92 -6.51 -0.90 18.75
N PRO A 93 -6.08 -0.57 20.00
CA PRO A 93 -6.42 0.69 20.66
C PRO A 93 -6.11 1.93 19.81
N HIS A 94 -5.22 1.77 18.84
CA HIS A 94 -4.72 2.77 17.92
C HIS A 94 -5.63 2.99 16.69
N SER A 95 -6.56 2.10 16.41
CA SER A 95 -7.41 2.18 15.20
C SER A 95 -8.70 2.99 15.39
N GLN A 96 -9.07 3.20 16.65
CA GLN A 96 -10.13 4.08 17.09
C GLN A 96 -9.44 5.32 17.69
N GLY A 97 -9.19 6.33 16.86
CA GLY A 97 -8.76 7.64 17.35
C GLY A 97 -7.26 7.90 17.39
N VAL A 98 -6.40 7.16 16.68
CA VAL A 98 -5.08 7.73 16.34
C VAL A 98 -5.28 8.82 15.29
N PRO A 99 -4.99 10.08 15.63
CA PRO A 99 -5.00 11.13 14.63
C PRO A 99 -3.93 10.80 13.60
N LEU A 100 -4.25 11.07 12.33
CA LEU A 100 -3.23 11.06 11.31
C LEU A 100 -2.19 12.13 11.65
N ASP A 101 -0.93 11.79 11.43
CA ASP A 101 0.13 12.78 11.45
C ASP A 101 0.11 13.60 10.16
N ASP A 102 0.85 14.70 10.17
CA ASP A 102 0.95 15.63 9.03
C ASP A 102 1.64 14.99 7.80
N GLU A 103 2.12 13.74 7.92
CA GLU A 103 2.78 13.01 6.84
C GLU A 103 1.81 12.20 5.96
N ALA A 104 0.52 12.09 6.33
CA ALA A 104 -0.46 11.25 5.63
C ALA A 104 -0.53 11.53 4.12
N SER A 105 -0.62 12.81 3.74
CA SER A 105 -0.66 13.22 2.34
C SER A 105 0.60 12.80 1.58
N SER A 106 1.78 12.97 2.20
CA SER A 106 3.06 12.53 1.61
C SER A 106 3.08 11.03 1.36
N TYR A 107 2.62 10.21 2.30
CA TYR A 107 2.55 8.76 2.10
C TYR A 107 1.53 8.32 1.04
N ILE A 108 0.41 9.04 0.91
CA ILE A 108 -0.57 8.79 -0.15
C ILE A 108 0.01 9.12 -1.53
N GLU A 109 0.66 10.28 -1.68
CA GLU A 109 1.34 10.66 -2.92
C GLU A 109 2.44 9.66 -3.31
N ARG A 110 3.26 9.25 -2.34
CA ARG A 110 4.29 8.23 -2.51
C ARG A 110 3.71 6.87 -2.91
N ALA A 111 2.57 6.48 -2.33
CA ALA A 111 1.85 5.28 -2.75
C ALA A 111 1.40 5.39 -4.21
N LEU A 112 0.78 6.51 -4.61
CA LEU A 112 0.36 6.74 -6.00
C LEU A 112 1.54 6.73 -6.97
N ALA A 113 2.69 7.28 -6.59
CA ALA A 113 3.91 7.22 -7.37
C ALA A 113 4.40 5.77 -7.57
N LEU A 114 4.36 4.94 -6.52
CA LEU A 114 4.67 3.51 -6.61
C LEU A 114 3.71 2.78 -7.56
N LEU A 115 2.40 3.05 -7.50
CA LEU A 115 1.42 2.39 -8.36
C LEU A 115 1.68 2.61 -9.87
N LYS A 116 2.25 3.76 -10.24
CA LYS A 116 2.65 4.06 -11.63
C LYS A 116 3.88 3.25 -12.08
N LEU A 117 4.67 2.75 -11.14
CA LEU A 117 5.92 2.00 -11.38
C LEU A 117 5.71 0.48 -11.33
N ILE A 118 4.77 0.03 -10.50
CA ILE A 118 4.43 -1.39 -10.32
C ILE A 118 3.99 -1.96 -11.64
#